data_AF-A0A166F4W6-F1
#
_entry.id   AF-A0A166F4W6-F1
#
_cell.length_a   1.000
_cell.length_b   1.000
_cell.length_c   1.000
_cell.angle_alpha   90.00
_cell.angle_beta   90.00
_cell.angle_gamma   90.00
#
_symmetry.space_group_name_H-M   'P 1'
#
loop_
_entity.id
_entity.type
_entity.pdbx_description
1 polymer ?
#
loop_
_entity_poly.entity_id
_entity_poly.type
_entity_poly.pdbx_seq_one_letter_code
_entity_poly.pdbx_strand_id
1 'polypeptide(L)'
;MKIFILSSGDYGSKIVNGIATHGLASNIVGIHEFPSHEELPEFIDNVSEYIPKNIPDADLIIAVGIHGDLNLTIPDVVKTSGAQSVIAPLYHPKQLPLGLQNEIKKLLPSQIAIVFPMPFCSLTPVGDKYIDKFVETFGKPIVNIEHGEEITNVEVVRGAPCGSTWYIADNLRGISIKNAEFEAANKFHNFPCSASMTTDHNIGETYLHLAGFKTTESIKRALGFTYNSAVVDPDTCEGLNECDNLCINSCPNVLAGDHTIYHNSKDDKARIDPGSCGVCEVCVRECPYGAINILDEKIAVNKTPDWK
;
A
#
# COMPACT_ATOMS: atom_id res chain seq x y z
N MET A 1 15.33 3.93 16.71
CA MET A 1 14.40 4.73 15.89
C MET A 1 13.27 5.21 16.80
N LYS A 2 13.13 6.51 16.97
CA LYS A 2 12.03 7.17 17.69
C LYS A 2 10.94 7.57 16.69
N ILE A 3 9.70 7.22 16.97
CA ILE A 3 8.54 7.48 16.10
C ILE A 3 7.62 8.46 16.81
N PHE A 4 7.29 9.58 16.15
CA PHE A 4 6.23 10.47 16.58
C PHE A 4 5.06 10.35 15.61
N ILE A 5 3.88 10.01 16.12
CA ILE A 5 2.69 9.76 15.30
C ILE A 5 1.78 10.98 15.37
N LEU A 6 1.43 11.50 14.20
CA LEU A 6 0.37 12.45 14.01
C LEU A 6 -0.87 11.68 13.54
N SER A 7 -1.94 11.65 14.34
CA SER A 7 -3.13 10.85 14.08
C SER A 7 -4.39 11.69 14.01
N SER A 8 -5.41 11.21 13.29
CA SER A 8 -6.78 11.75 13.38
C SER A 8 -7.80 10.65 13.09
N GLY A 9 -8.91 10.68 13.84
CA GLY A 9 -10.09 9.83 13.64
C GLY A 9 -9.83 8.32 13.72
N ASP A 10 -10.83 7.56 13.26
CA ASP A 10 -10.84 6.10 13.33
C ASP A 10 -9.70 5.45 12.55
N TYR A 11 -9.35 6.02 11.38
CA TYR A 11 -8.24 5.51 10.59
C TYR A 11 -6.93 5.66 11.36
N GLY A 12 -6.63 6.85 11.89
CA GLY A 12 -5.43 7.10 12.68
C GLY A 12 -5.34 6.16 13.89
N SER A 13 -6.43 6.02 14.64
CA SER A 13 -6.53 5.13 15.79
C SER A 13 -6.24 3.66 15.45
N LYS A 14 -6.82 3.13 14.37
CA LYS A 14 -6.56 1.76 13.91
C LYS A 14 -5.09 1.54 13.56
N ILE A 15 -4.45 2.50 12.90
CA ILE A 15 -3.04 2.41 12.54
C ILE A 15 -2.14 2.46 13.79
N VAL A 16 -2.40 3.39 14.72
CA VAL A 16 -1.68 3.47 16.00
C VAL A 16 -1.77 2.15 16.76
N ASN A 17 -2.98 1.58 16.86
CA ASN A 17 -3.21 0.30 17.54
C ASN A 17 -2.50 -0.86 16.83
N GLY A 18 -2.56 -0.91 15.50
CA GLY A 18 -1.90 -1.95 14.71
C GLY A 18 -0.38 -1.91 14.85
N ILE A 19 0.21 -0.71 14.82
CA ILE A 19 1.64 -0.51 15.13
C ILE A 19 1.89 -1.01 16.56
N ALA A 20 1.29 -0.40 17.58
CA ALA A 20 1.55 -0.76 18.98
C ALA A 20 1.36 -2.27 19.29
N THR A 21 0.39 -2.93 18.67
CA THR A 21 0.09 -4.35 18.91
C THR A 21 1.10 -5.28 18.23
N HIS A 22 1.49 -4.97 16.99
CA HIS A 22 2.25 -5.90 16.16
C HIS A 22 3.73 -5.53 15.99
N GLY A 23 4.18 -4.40 16.54
CA GLY A 23 5.59 -4.04 16.58
C GLY A 23 5.86 -2.56 16.80
N LEU A 24 7.05 -2.20 17.27
CA LEU A 24 7.48 -0.81 17.42
C LEU A 24 6.74 0.00 18.52
N ALA A 25 5.95 -0.60 19.40
CA ALA A 25 5.35 0.10 20.55
C ALA A 25 6.41 0.85 21.37
N SER A 26 7.55 0.20 21.65
CA SER A 26 8.70 0.79 22.36
C SER A 26 9.38 1.93 21.60
N ASN A 27 9.11 2.08 20.31
CA ASN A 27 9.67 3.11 19.46
C ASN A 27 8.79 4.37 19.43
N ILE A 28 7.52 4.28 19.81
CA ILE A 28 6.59 5.41 19.84
C ILE A 28 6.97 6.32 21.02
N VAL A 29 7.45 7.53 20.71
CA VAL A 29 7.85 8.54 21.71
C VAL A 29 6.76 9.58 21.98
N GLY A 30 5.71 9.59 21.16
CA GLY A 30 4.56 10.44 21.34
C GLY A 30 3.51 10.19 20.27
N ILE A 31 2.28 10.57 20.59
CA ILE A 31 1.15 10.59 19.67
C ILE A 31 0.48 11.95 19.84
N HIS A 32 0.24 12.64 18.73
CA HIS A 32 -0.60 13.83 18.71
C HIS A 32 -1.84 13.56 17.88
N GLU A 33 -3.00 13.68 18.50
CA GLU A 33 -4.29 13.50 17.85
C GLU A 33 -4.87 14.86 17.45
N PHE A 34 -5.06 15.03 16.14
CA PHE A 34 -5.77 16.17 15.57
C PHE A 34 -7.29 15.97 15.73
N PRO A 35 -8.07 17.06 15.83
CA PRO A 35 -9.52 16.98 15.76
C PRO A 35 -9.96 16.19 14.53
N SER A 36 -11.04 15.43 14.68
CA SER A 36 -11.64 14.70 13.57
C SER A 36 -12.23 15.67 12.54
N HIS A 37 -12.45 15.21 11.32
CA HIS A 37 -13.03 16.06 10.26
C HIS A 37 -14.40 16.65 10.65
N GLU A 38 -15.18 15.94 11.48
CA GLU A 38 -16.48 16.38 11.98
C GLU A 38 -16.38 17.51 13.02
N GLU A 39 -15.24 17.63 13.69
CA GLU A 39 -14.95 18.67 14.69
C GLU A 39 -14.27 19.90 14.07
N LEU A 40 -13.84 19.81 12.82
CA LEU A 40 -13.18 20.89 12.10
C LEU A 40 -14.18 21.77 11.36
N PRO A 41 -13.89 23.08 11.23
CA PRO A 41 -14.65 23.93 10.33
C PRO A 41 -14.49 23.44 8.87
N GLU A 42 -15.44 23.82 8.01
CA GLU A 42 -15.39 23.49 6.58
C GLU A 42 -14.10 24.02 5.91
N PHE A 43 -13.60 25.16 6.38
CA PHE A 43 -12.36 25.78 5.94
C PHE A 43 -11.48 26.12 7.15
N ILE A 44 -10.19 25.80 7.05
CA ILE A 44 -9.20 26.14 8.07
C ILE A 44 -8.53 27.45 7.67
N ASP A 45 -8.79 28.52 8.41
CA ASP A 45 -8.20 29.84 8.13
C ASP A 45 -6.68 29.88 8.42
N ASN A 46 -6.25 29.18 9.47
CA ASN A 46 -4.85 29.17 9.90
C ASN A 46 -4.41 27.79 10.42
N VAL A 47 -3.70 27.05 9.57
CA VAL A 47 -3.17 25.72 9.91
C VAL A 47 -2.17 25.76 11.07
N SER A 48 -1.48 26.89 11.29
CA SER A 48 -0.46 27.04 12.33
C SER A 48 -1.01 26.84 13.75
N GLU A 49 -2.31 27.06 13.95
CA GLU A 49 -2.98 26.86 15.24
C GLU A 49 -3.08 25.38 15.64
N TYR A 50 -2.98 24.50 14.65
CA TYR A 50 -3.04 23.05 14.83
C TYR A 50 -1.66 22.41 14.98
N ILE A 51 -0.58 23.19 14.93
CA ILE A 51 0.77 22.66 15.18
C ILE A 51 0.83 22.12 16.63
N PRO A 52 1.27 20.87 16.84
CA PRO A 52 1.35 20.30 18.19
C PRO A 52 2.25 21.17 19.09
N LYS A 53 1.76 21.48 20.30
CA LYS A 53 2.52 22.30 21.27
C LYS A 53 3.72 21.55 21.87
N ASN A 54 3.57 20.24 22.04
CA ASN A 54 4.59 19.37 22.62
C ASN A 54 5.05 18.38 21.55
N ILE A 55 6.13 18.74 20.85
CA ILE A 55 6.73 17.90 19.81
C ILE A 55 7.98 17.24 20.40
N PRO A 56 8.03 15.91 20.55
CA PRO A 56 9.20 15.21 21.05
C PRO A 56 10.28 15.09 19.96
N ASP A 57 11.53 14.87 20.37
CA ASP A 57 12.60 14.45 19.45
C ASP A 57 12.22 13.12 18.79
N ALA A 58 12.21 13.07 17.46
CA ALA A 58 11.86 11.88 16.70
C ALA A 58 12.82 11.66 15.53
N ASP A 59 12.93 10.41 15.08
CA ASP A 59 13.66 10.06 13.85
C ASP A 59 12.69 9.99 12.65
N LEU A 60 11.46 9.50 12.90
CA LEU A 60 10.42 9.23 11.92
C LEU A 60 9.09 9.85 12.36
N ILE A 61 8.44 10.60 11.46
CA ILE A 61 7.05 11.03 11.60
C ILE A 61 6.12 10.09 10.83
N ILE A 62 5.04 9.64 11.45
CA ILE A 62 3.96 8.91 10.78
C ILE A 62 2.70 9.76 10.84
N ALA A 63 2.21 10.23 9.69
CA ALA A 63 1.06 11.14 9.58
C ALA A 63 -0.15 10.40 9.01
N VAL A 64 -1.06 9.93 9.88
CA VAL A 64 -2.15 9.01 9.55
C VAL A 64 -3.51 9.60 9.89
N GLY A 65 -4.49 9.46 9.00
CA GLY A 65 -5.86 9.92 9.27
C GLY A 65 -6.09 11.41 9.04
N ILE A 66 -5.02 12.21 8.93
CA ILE A 66 -5.08 13.66 8.78
C ILE A 66 -5.68 14.03 7.42
N HIS A 67 -6.73 14.84 7.43
CA HIS A 67 -7.45 15.30 6.24
C HIS A 67 -7.06 16.71 5.82
N GLY A 68 -6.91 16.91 4.50
CA GLY A 68 -6.75 18.22 3.89
C GLY A 68 -5.57 18.99 4.44
N ASP A 69 -5.76 20.30 4.58
CA ASP A 69 -4.69 21.27 4.86
C ASP A 69 -4.02 21.07 6.23
N LEU A 70 -4.60 20.30 7.15
CA LEU A 70 -3.90 19.91 8.39
C LEU A 70 -2.58 19.18 8.13
N ASN A 71 -2.43 18.52 6.98
CA ASN A 71 -1.16 17.90 6.59
C ASN A 71 -0.04 18.94 6.35
N LEU A 72 -0.37 20.23 6.18
CA LEU A 72 0.62 21.32 6.11
C LEU A 72 1.30 21.61 7.45
N THR A 73 0.87 20.99 8.54
CA THR A 73 1.62 21.03 9.83
C THR A 73 2.87 20.14 9.82
N ILE A 74 2.95 19.16 8.90
CA ILE A 74 4.06 18.19 8.83
C ILE A 74 5.44 18.86 8.77
N PRO A 75 5.68 19.88 7.93
CA PRO A 75 6.98 20.55 7.86
C PRO A 75 7.43 21.18 9.18
N ASP A 76 6.52 21.82 9.92
CA ASP A 76 6.82 22.41 11.23
C ASP A 76 7.12 21.33 12.27
N VAL A 77 6.35 20.22 12.25
CA VAL A 77 6.61 19.08 13.12
C VAL A 77 7.97 18.46 12.84
N VAL A 78 8.35 18.27 11.58
CA VAL A 78 9.67 17.77 11.18
C VAL A 78 10.77 18.70 11.68
N LYS A 79 10.61 20.01 11.48
CA LYS A 79 11.60 21.02 11.90
C LYS A 79 11.83 21.01 13.40
N THR A 80 10.78 20.93 14.21
CA THR A 80 10.89 20.95 15.67
C THR A 80 11.33 19.61 16.26
N SER A 81 10.86 18.48 15.70
CA SER A 81 11.22 17.13 16.19
C SER A 81 12.63 16.69 15.79
N GLY A 82 13.22 17.29 14.76
CA GLY A 82 14.48 16.84 14.17
C GLY A 82 14.36 15.55 13.35
N ALA A 83 13.12 15.11 13.05
CA ALA A 83 12.88 13.91 12.25
C ALA A 83 13.54 14.03 10.87
N GLN A 84 14.07 12.89 10.39
CA GLN A 84 14.75 12.83 9.09
C GLN A 84 13.85 12.23 8.01
N SER A 85 12.75 11.60 8.41
CA SER A 85 11.85 10.88 7.52
C SER A 85 10.38 11.04 7.89
N VAL A 86 9.51 10.98 6.89
CA VAL A 86 8.05 11.09 7.03
C VAL A 86 7.35 10.01 6.21
N ILE A 87 6.38 9.33 6.82
CA ILE A 87 5.43 8.46 6.12
C ILE A 87 4.03 9.05 6.27
N ALA A 88 3.42 9.47 5.16
CA ALA A 88 2.08 10.06 5.12
C ALA A 88 1.18 9.24 4.18
N PRO A 89 0.64 8.09 4.64
CA PRO A 89 -0.15 7.21 3.80
C PRO A 89 -1.47 7.83 3.38
N LEU A 90 -1.91 7.47 2.18
CA LEU A 90 -3.24 7.79 1.72
C LEU A 90 -4.21 6.63 2.02
N TYR A 91 -5.42 6.98 2.47
CA TYR A 91 -6.53 6.04 2.60
C TYR A 91 -7.81 6.51 1.92
N HIS A 92 -7.84 7.76 1.43
CA HIS A 92 -8.99 8.33 0.74
C HIS A 92 -8.53 9.31 -0.36
N PRO A 93 -9.15 9.32 -1.57
CA PRO A 93 -8.72 10.18 -2.68
C PRO A 93 -8.65 11.68 -2.33
N LYS A 94 -9.60 12.15 -1.52
CA LYS A 94 -9.69 13.55 -1.07
C LYS A 94 -8.80 13.90 0.14
N GLN A 95 -8.17 12.94 0.80
CA GLN A 95 -7.42 13.19 2.03
C GLN A 95 -6.18 14.03 1.78
N LEU A 96 -5.38 13.63 0.80
CA LEU A 96 -4.07 14.22 0.52
C LEU A 96 -3.80 14.26 -1.00
N PRO A 97 -4.47 15.18 -1.74
CA PRO A 97 -4.34 15.27 -3.20
C PRO A 97 -2.91 15.55 -3.66
N LEU A 98 -2.58 15.22 -4.91
CA LEU A 98 -1.23 15.41 -5.48
C LEU A 98 -0.68 16.83 -5.33
N GLY A 99 -1.53 17.86 -5.49
CA GLY A 99 -1.13 19.25 -5.28
C GLY A 99 -0.59 19.50 -3.87
N LEU A 100 -1.31 19.00 -2.86
CA LEU A 100 -0.95 19.12 -1.46
C LEU A 100 0.28 18.28 -1.10
N GLN A 101 0.42 17.08 -1.66
CA GLN A 101 1.65 16.28 -1.53
C GLN A 101 2.88 17.03 -2.04
N ASN A 102 2.76 17.68 -3.21
CA ASN A 102 3.84 18.46 -3.80
C ASN A 102 4.15 19.71 -2.99
N GLU A 103 3.15 20.34 -2.38
CA GLU A 103 3.34 21.48 -1.49
C GLU A 103 4.13 21.10 -0.23
N ILE A 104 3.72 20.03 0.46
CA ILE A 104 4.45 19.50 1.63
C ILE A 104 5.91 19.18 1.27
N LYS A 105 6.14 18.51 0.13
CA LYS A 105 7.50 18.22 -0.38
C LYS A 105 8.35 19.48 -0.60
N LYS A 106 7.75 20.58 -1.07
CA LYS A 106 8.47 21.85 -1.30
C LYS A 106 8.82 22.57 0.00
N LEU A 107 7.98 22.44 1.02
CA LEU A 107 8.18 23.07 2.33
C LEU A 107 9.22 22.31 3.17
N LEU A 108 9.37 21.00 2.93
CA LEU A 108 10.39 20.19 3.58
C LEU A 108 11.80 20.45 3.01
N PRO A 109 12.84 20.48 3.86
CA PRO A 109 14.22 20.47 3.38
C PRO A 109 14.51 19.25 2.49
N SER A 110 15.35 19.39 1.46
CA SER A 110 15.59 18.35 0.45
C SER A 110 16.22 17.07 1.01
N GLN A 111 16.84 17.12 2.18
CA GLN A 111 17.41 15.97 2.87
C GLN A 111 16.37 15.13 3.64
N ILE A 112 15.15 15.64 3.81
CA ILE A 112 14.08 14.91 4.51
C ILE A 112 13.41 13.95 3.53
N ALA A 113 13.45 12.67 3.85
CA ALA A 113 12.73 11.67 3.07
C ALA A 113 11.22 11.75 3.39
N ILE A 114 10.36 11.84 2.37
CA ILE A 114 8.91 11.74 2.55
C ILE A 114 8.30 10.82 1.52
N VAL A 115 7.46 9.90 1.98
CA VAL A 115 6.72 8.95 1.15
C VAL A 115 5.22 9.03 1.41
N PHE A 116 4.45 8.83 0.35
CA PHE A 116 2.99 8.86 0.35
C PHE A 116 2.43 7.51 -0.13
N PRO A 117 2.60 6.42 0.63
CA PRO A 117 2.19 5.09 0.18
C PRO A 117 0.67 5.02 -0.02
N MET A 118 0.27 4.34 -1.09
CA MET A 118 -1.11 4.28 -1.55
C MET A 118 -1.60 2.83 -1.74
N PRO A 119 -2.44 2.30 -0.83
CA PRO A 119 -2.62 2.73 0.56
C PRO A 119 -1.40 2.42 1.44
N PHE A 120 -1.48 2.57 2.77
CA PHE A 120 -0.33 2.34 3.65
C PHE A 120 0.29 0.94 3.52
N CYS A 121 -0.54 -0.09 3.29
CA CYS A 121 -0.08 -1.45 3.02
C CYS A 121 0.50 -1.66 1.61
N SER A 122 0.82 -0.60 0.87
CA SER A 122 1.65 -0.65 -0.35
C SER A 122 3.10 -0.25 -0.10
N LEU A 123 3.45 0.23 1.10
CA LEU A 123 4.80 0.72 1.40
C LEU A 123 5.85 -0.39 1.27
N THR A 124 6.86 -0.16 0.41
CA THR A 124 8.04 -0.99 0.21
C THR A 124 9.32 -0.22 0.61
N PRO A 125 10.49 -0.87 0.67
CA PRO A 125 11.75 -0.16 0.93
C PRO A 125 12.00 0.92 -0.12
N VAL A 126 12.53 2.06 0.32
CA VAL A 126 12.80 3.24 -0.52
C VAL A 126 14.26 3.72 -0.41
N GLY A 127 15.10 3.03 0.36
CA GLY A 127 16.51 3.37 0.57
C GLY A 127 16.74 4.40 1.68
N ASP A 128 15.67 4.85 2.36
CA ASP A 128 15.78 5.71 3.54
C ASP A 128 15.92 4.87 4.82
N LYS A 129 16.88 5.23 5.67
CA LYS A 129 17.23 4.47 6.88
C LYS A 129 16.05 4.21 7.81
N TYR A 130 15.17 5.20 8.03
CA TYR A 130 14.09 5.06 9.02
C TYR A 130 12.82 4.49 8.40
N ILE A 131 12.50 4.87 7.16
CA ILE A 131 11.40 4.27 6.42
C ILE A 131 11.67 2.78 6.22
N ASP A 132 12.87 2.40 5.77
CA ASP A 132 13.22 1.00 5.55
C ASP A 132 13.23 0.20 6.86
N LYS A 133 13.64 0.82 7.97
CA LYS A 133 13.57 0.21 9.30
C LYS A 133 12.12 -0.02 9.76
N PHE A 134 11.20 0.89 9.45
CA PHE A 134 9.77 0.70 9.69
C PHE A 134 9.22 -0.44 8.80
N VAL A 135 9.65 -0.45 7.54
CA VAL A 135 9.25 -1.42 6.54
C VAL A 135 9.69 -2.84 6.87
N GLU A 136 10.73 -3.06 7.68
CA GLU A 136 11.04 -4.40 8.20
C GLU A 136 9.83 -5.10 8.85
N THR A 137 8.95 -4.35 9.55
CA THR A 137 7.78 -4.89 10.24
C THR A 137 6.46 -4.56 9.52
N PHE A 138 6.35 -3.36 8.94
CA PHE A 138 5.07 -2.81 8.48
C PHE A 138 5.12 -2.28 7.05
N GLY A 139 4.18 -2.68 6.19
CA GLY A 139 4.08 -2.18 4.83
C GLY A 139 3.37 -3.17 3.92
N LYS A 140 3.90 -3.35 2.70
CA LYS A 140 3.42 -4.34 1.73
C LYS A 140 3.55 -5.76 2.29
N PRO A 141 2.46 -6.50 2.52
CA PRO A 141 2.51 -7.73 3.31
C PRO A 141 3.45 -8.79 2.75
N ILE A 142 4.19 -9.46 3.64
CA ILE A 142 5.00 -10.63 3.34
C ILE A 142 4.67 -11.69 4.38
N VAL A 143 4.25 -12.87 3.93
CA VAL A 143 4.00 -14.03 4.78
C VAL A 143 4.79 -15.24 4.32
N ASN A 144 5.10 -16.14 5.25
CA ASN A 144 5.54 -17.49 4.95
C ASN A 144 4.38 -18.45 5.22
N ILE A 145 4.09 -19.35 4.28
CA ILE A 145 3.03 -20.33 4.42
C ILE A 145 3.64 -21.73 4.45
N GLU A 146 3.42 -22.44 5.55
CA GLU A 146 3.68 -23.86 5.65
C GLU A 146 2.40 -24.63 5.27
N HIS A 147 2.52 -25.64 4.40
CA HIS A 147 1.35 -26.36 3.91
C HIS A 147 1.68 -27.78 3.44
N GLY A 148 0.66 -28.64 3.51
CA GLY A 148 0.53 -29.85 2.70
C GLY A 148 -0.47 -29.59 1.57
N GLU A 149 -1.59 -30.32 1.56
CA GLU A 149 -2.78 -29.96 0.76
C GLU A 149 -3.55 -28.78 1.37
N GLU A 150 -3.41 -28.58 2.67
CA GLU A 150 -3.98 -27.49 3.46
C GLU A 150 -2.88 -26.71 4.19
N ILE A 151 -3.18 -25.46 4.53
CA ILE A 151 -2.29 -24.57 5.27
C ILE A 151 -2.19 -25.01 6.72
N THR A 152 -0.97 -25.27 7.19
CA THR A 152 -0.69 -25.65 8.58
C THR A 152 -0.31 -24.45 9.44
N ASN A 153 0.39 -23.48 8.87
CA ASN A 153 0.84 -22.27 9.55
C ASN A 153 1.01 -21.11 8.56
N VAL A 154 0.74 -19.89 9.02
CA VAL A 154 1.03 -18.64 8.30
C VAL A 154 1.80 -17.71 9.22
N GLU A 155 3.07 -17.50 8.93
CA GLU A 155 3.92 -16.56 9.66
C GLU A 155 3.89 -15.20 8.95
N VAL A 156 3.60 -14.14 9.70
CA VAL A 156 3.68 -12.76 9.18
C VAL A 156 5.09 -12.22 9.37
N VAL A 157 5.83 -12.08 8.27
CA VAL A 157 7.17 -11.46 8.25
C VAL A 157 7.05 -9.94 8.23
N ARG A 158 6.11 -9.42 7.44
CA ARG A 158 5.76 -7.99 7.34
C ARG A 158 4.25 -7.88 7.18
N GLY A 159 3.61 -7.04 7.97
CA GLY A 159 2.15 -6.89 7.94
C GLY A 159 1.68 -5.50 7.52
N ALA A 160 0.43 -5.42 7.11
CA ALA A 160 -0.25 -4.15 6.91
C ALA A 160 -0.32 -3.38 8.24
N PRO A 161 0.00 -2.08 8.29
CA PRO A 161 0.04 -1.30 9.55
C PRO A 161 -1.26 -1.29 10.36
N CYS A 162 -2.41 -1.57 9.73
CA CYS A 162 -3.71 -1.65 10.40
C CYS A 162 -3.97 -2.98 11.13
N GLY A 163 -3.09 -3.97 11.00
CA GLY A 163 -3.27 -5.29 11.59
C GLY A 163 -3.94 -6.34 10.68
N SER A 164 -4.42 -5.96 9.49
CA SER A 164 -5.21 -6.87 8.63
C SER A 164 -4.46 -8.14 8.23
N THR A 165 -3.14 -8.07 8.03
CA THR A 165 -2.34 -9.24 7.65
C THR A 165 -2.33 -10.32 8.73
N TRP A 166 -2.22 -9.94 10.01
CA TRP A 166 -2.28 -10.89 11.13
C TRP A 166 -3.67 -11.51 11.26
N TYR A 167 -4.71 -10.69 11.16
CA TYR A 167 -6.09 -11.19 11.15
C TYR A 167 -6.32 -12.23 10.04
N ILE A 168 -5.82 -11.98 8.84
CA ILE A 168 -5.95 -12.92 7.72
C ILE A 168 -5.12 -14.18 7.95
N ALA A 169 -3.87 -14.05 8.39
CA ALA A 169 -2.99 -15.17 8.71
C ALA A 169 -3.63 -16.14 9.71
N ASP A 170 -4.22 -15.62 10.80
CA ASP A 170 -4.91 -16.40 11.82
C ASP A 170 -6.12 -17.18 11.28
N ASN A 171 -6.73 -16.68 10.20
CA ASN A 171 -7.94 -17.23 9.60
C ASN A 171 -7.68 -18.16 8.39
N LEU A 172 -6.42 -18.36 7.99
CA LEU A 172 -6.06 -19.21 6.83
C LEU A 172 -5.67 -20.64 7.21
N ARG A 173 -5.43 -20.93 8.49
CA ARG A 173 -5.08 -22.28 8.95
C ARG A 173 -6.20 -23.28 8.68
N GLY A 174 -5.86 -24.43 8.11
CA GLY A 174 -6.81 -25.48 7.71
C GLY A 174 -7.51 -25.22 6.38
N ILE A 175 -7.23 -24.11 5.70
CA ILE A 175 -7.76 -23.85 4.37
C ILE A 175 -6.93 -24.60 3.33
N SER A 176 -7.59 -25.22 2.35
CA SER A 176 -6.92 -25.83 1.19
C SER A 176 -6.10 -24.79 0.43
N ILE A 177 -4.88 -25.16 0.00
CA ILE A 177 -4.02 -24.27 -0.79
C ILE A 177 -4.65 -23.81 -2.11
N LYS A 178 -5.66 -24.53 -2.61
CA LYS A 178 -6.43 -24.14 -3.81
C LYS A 178 -7.39 -22.98 -3.55
N ASN A 179 -7.89 -22.87 -2.31
CA ASN A 179 -8.84 -21.83 -1.91
C ASN A 179 -8.19 -20.69 -1.12
N ALA A 180 -6.90 -20.81 -0.80
CA ALA A 180 -6.18 -19.88 0.06
C ALA A 180 -6.23 -18.42 -0.44
N GLU A 181 -6.05 -18.19 -1.75
CA GLU A 181 -6.15 -16.85 -2.34
C GLU A 181 -7.57 -16.26 -2.16
N PHE A 182 -8.59 -17.04 -2.50
CA PHE A 182 -9.99 -16.64 -2.39
C PHE A 182 -10.38 -16.36 -0.94
N GLU A 183 -10.02 -17.25 -0.01
CA GLU A 183 -10.31 -17.06 1.41
C GLU A 183 -9.55 -15.88 1.98
N ALA A 184 -8.31 -15.62 1.57
CA ALA A 184 -7.59 -14.43 2.00
C ALA A 184 -8.29 -13.14 1.55
N ALA A 185 -8.77 -13.09 0.31
CA ALA A 185 -9.58 -11.96 -0.18
C ALA A 185 -10.89 -11.81 0.61
N ASN A 186 -11.59 -12.92 0.85
CA ASN A 186 -12.82 -12.94 1.65
C ASN A 186 -12.57 -12.44 3.10
N LYS A 187 -11.51 -12.90 3.75
CA LYS A 187 -11.11 -12.42 5.09
C LYS A 187 -10.72 -10.96 5.08
N PHE A 188 -10.03 -10.48 4.04
CA PHE A 188 -9.76 -9.06 3.89
C PHE A 188 -11.03 -8.20 3.84
N HIS A 189 -12.06 -8.62 3.09
CA HIS A 189 -13.35 -7.92 3.07
C HIS A 189 -14.11 -7.99 4.40
N ASN A 190 -13.90 -9.03 5.21
CA ASN A 190 -14.47 -9.15 6.55
C ASN A 190 -13.67 -8.37 7.62
N PHE A 191 -12.44 -7.96 7.33
CA PHE A 191 -11.67 -7.09 8.20
C PHE A 191 -12.21 -5.65 8.09
N PRO A 192 -12.37 -4.91 9.21
CA PRO A 192 -12.92 -3.55 9.19
C PRO A 192 -11.90 -2.53 8.65
N CYS A 193 -11.48 -2.68 7.39
CA CYS A 193 -10.57 -1.79 6.71
C CYS A 193 -11.18 -0.39 6.57
N SER A 194 -10.41 0.65 6.90
CA SER A 194 -10.83 2.05 6.77
C SER A 194 -10.37 2.71 5.46
N ALA A 195 -9.82 1.95 4.52
CA ALA A 195 -9.51 2.45 3.19
C ALA A 195 -10.80 2.75 2.41
N SER A 196 -10.80 3.85 1.66
CA SER A 196 -11.98 4.35 0.95
C SER A 196 -12.42 3.41 -0.18
N MET A 197 -13.74 3.24 -0.27
CA MET A 197 -14.45 2.66 -1.43
C MET A 197 -14.74 3.70 -2.52
N THR A 198 -14.36 4.96 -2.33
CA THR A 198 -14.45 5.98 -3.37
C THR A 198 -13.36 5.74 -4.40
N THR A 199 -13.75 5.67 -5.66
CA THR A 199 -12.82 5.53 -6.79
C THR A 199 -11.88 6.74 -6.85
N ASP A 200 -10.58 6.47 -6.91
CA ASP A 200 -9.58 7.49 -7.27
C ASP A 200 -9.57 7.65 -8.79
N HIS A 201 -9.80 8.88 -9.27
CA HIS A 201 -9.86 9.13 -10.72
C HIS A 201 -8.48 8.98 -11.40
N ASN A 202 -7.38 9.12 -10.64
CA ASN A 202 -6.04 8.97 -11.21
C ASN A 202 -5.64 7.51 -11.39
N ILE A 203 -6.31 6.58 -10.72
CA ILE A 203 -5.96 5.15 -10.71
C ILE A 203 -7.08 4.29 -11.32
N GLY A 204 -8.32 4.79 -11.32
CA GLY A 204 -9.48 4.03 -11.78
C GLY A 204 -9.93 2.94 -10.81
N GLU A 205 -9.48 2.99 -9.55
CA GLU A 205 -9.75 1.96 -8.54
C GLU A 205 -9.90 2.58 -7.14
N THR A 206 -10.47 1.81 -6.21
CA THR A 206 -10.62 2.16 -4.80
C THR A 206 -9.37 1.80 -3.99
N TYR A 207 -9.13 2.55 -2.91
CA TYR A 207 -8.00 2.26 -2.01
C TYR A 207 -8.19 0.92 -1.30
N LEU A 208 -9.44 0.52 -1.03
CA LEU A 208 -9.75 -0.78 -0.44
C LEU A 208 -9.38 -1.93 -1.38
N HIS A 209 -9.71 -1.86 -2.68
CA HIS A 209 -9.31 -2.89 -3.64
C HIS A 209 -7.80 -2.96 -3.83
N LEU A 210 -7.11 -1.80 -3.89
CA LEU A 210 -5.64 -1.80 -3.93
C LEU A 210 -5.03 -2.54 -2.71
N ALA A 211 -5.55 -2.30 -1.50
CA ALA A 211 -5.14 -3.05 -0.31
C ALA A 211 -5.46 -4.55 -0.40
N GLY A 212 -6.61 -4.91 -1.00
CA GLY A 212 -6.97 -6.28 -1.32
C GLY A 212 -5.95 -6.95 -2.24
N PHE A 213 -5.50 -6.26 -3.29
CA PHE A 213 -4.46 -6.75 -4.20
C PHE A 213 -3.13 -7.00 -3.48
N LYS A 214 -2.71 -6.13 -2.55
CA LYS A 214 -1.47 -6.35 -1.75
C LYS A 214 -1.57 -7.58 -0.86
N THR A 215 -2.77 -7.81 -0.33
CA THR A 215 -3.07 -8.96 0.51
C THR A 215 -2.98 -10.26 -0.30
N THR A 216 -3.70 -10.35 -1.41
CA THR A 216 -3.73 -11.56 -2.24
C THR A 216 -2.37 -11.83 -2.90
N GLU A 217 -1.65 -10.79 -3.31
CA GLU A 217 -0.27 -10.91 -3.80
C GLU A 217 0.63 -11.61 -2.79
N SER A 218 0.54 -11.24 -1.50
CA SER A 218 1.35 -11.85 -0.45
C SER A 218 1.12 -13.36 -0.36
N ILE A 219 -0.15 -13.79 -0.45
CA ILE A 219 -0.54 -15.20 -0.41
C ILE A 219 -0.07 -15.94 -1.66
N LYS A 220 -0.29 -15.37 -2.86
CA LYS A 220 0.17 -15.93 -4.14
C LYS A 220 1.67 -16.17 -4.14
N ARG A 221 2.45 -15.19 -3.65
CA ARG A 221 3.91 -15.30 -3.56
C ARG A 221 4.35 -16.33 -2.53
N ALA A 222 3.71 -16.38 -1.36
CA ALA A 222 4.05 -17.37 -0.34
C ALA A 222 3.82 -18.81 -0.83
N LEU A 223 2.71 -19.05 -1.54
CA LEU A 223 2.39 -20.34 -2.16
C LEU A 223 3.28 -20.63 -3.39
N GLY A 224 3.65 -19.59 -4.15
CA GLY A 224 4.40 -19.70 -5.39
C GLY A 224 3.54 -20.02 -6.62
N PHE A 225 2.23 -19.81 -6.54
CA PHE A 225 1.31 -19.94 -7.67
C PHE A 225 0.03 -19.12 -7.44
N THR A 226 -0.73 -18.91 -8.52
CA THR A 226 -2.11 -18.40 -8.56
C THR A 226 -2.93 -19.32 -9.48
N TYR A 227 -4.26 -19.30 -9.33
CA TYR A 227 -5.17 -19.94 -10.30
C TYR A 227 -5.74 -18.97 -11.32
N ASN A 228 -5.66 -17.67 -11.04
CA ASN A 228 -6.22 -16.63 -11.91
C ASN A 228 -5.23 -15.50 -12.11
N SER A 229 -4.95 -15.17 -13.36
CA SER A 229 -4.17 -13.99 -13.75
C SER A 229 -4.51 -13.58 -15.17
N ALA A 230 -4.38 -12.28 -15.45
CA ALA A 230 -4.21 -11.83 -16.82
C ALA A 230 -2.86 -12.32 -17.37
N VAL A 231 -2.85 -12.73 -18.63
CA VAL A 231 -1.65 -13.17 -19.37
C VAL A 231 -1.61 -12.49 -20.73
N VAL A 232 -0.40 -12.21 -21.21
CA VAL A 232 -0.16 -11.60 -22.52
C VAL A 232 0.21 -12.71 -23.51
N ASP A 233 -0.43 -12.73 -24.66
CA ASP A 233 0.00 -13.47 -25.84
C ASP A 233 1.11 -12.66 -26.56
N PRO A 234 2.38 -13.12 -26.53
CA PRO A 234 3.49 -12.40 -27.14
C PRO A 234 3.41 -12.30 -28.66
N ASP A 235 2.72 -13.23 -29.32
CA ASP A 235 2.60 -13.26 -30.78
C ASP A 235 1.61 -12.20 -31.28
N THR A 236 0.62 -11.85 -30.45
CA THR A 236 -0.39 -10.81 -30.73
C THR A 236 0.00 -9.45 -30.14
N CYS A 237 0.82 -9.41 -29.09
CA CYS A 237 1.27 -8.15 -28.49
C CYS A 237 2.18 -7.40 -29.46
N GLU A 238 1.90 -6.15 -29.80
CA GLU A 238 2.77 -5.37 -30.69
C GLU A 238 4.01 -4.80 -29.96
N GLY A 239 3.94 -4.61 -28.65
CA GLY A 239 5.07 -4.16 -27.82
C GLY A 239 5.28 -2.64 -27.82
N LEU A 240 6.35 -2.19 -27.17
CA LEU A 240 6.55 -0.78 -26.78
C LEU A 240 6.49 0.22 -27.94
N ASN A 241 7.03 -0.13 -29.11
CA ASN A 241 7.23 0.81 -30.23
C ASN A 241 6.00 0.97 -31.13
N GLU A 242 5.11 -0.02 -31.14
CA GLU A 242 3.97 -0.09 -32.05
C GLU A 242 2.61 -0.03 -31.32
N CYS A 243 2.62 0.08 -29.98
CA CYS A 243 1.43 0.16 -29.14
C CYS A 243 1.50 1.35 -28.18
N ASP A 244 0.35 1.99 -27.91
CA ASP A 244 0.21 3.07 -26.91
C ASP A 244 0.29 2.58 -25.44
N ASN A 245 0.51 1.28 -25.23
CA ASN A 245 0.72 0.67 -23.91
C ASN A 245 -0.43 0.91 -22.92
N LEU A 246 -1.67 0.96 -23.43
CA LEU A 246 -2.87 1.22 -22.63
C LEU A 246 -3.02 0.24 -21.45
N CYS A 247 -2.59 -1.01 -21.59
CA CYS A 247 -2.59 -1.98 -20.50
C CYS A 247 -1.78 -1.53 -19.27
N ILE A 248 -0.60 -0.93 -19.48
CA ILE A 248 0.26 -0.40 -18.42
C ILE A 248 -0.30 0.91 -17.88
N ASN A 249 -0.73 1.80 -18.80
CA ASN A 249 -1.22 3.14 -18.47
C ASN A 249 -2.58 3.15 -17.75
N SER A 250 -3.30 2.02 -17.74
CA SER A 250 -4.60 1.87 -17.09
C SER A 250 -4.60 0.88 -15.93
N CYS A 251 -3.53 0.10 -15.73
CA CYS A 251 -3.50 -0.92 -14.68
C CYS A 251 -3.49 -0.25 -13.29
N PRO A 252 -4.49 -0.51 -12.43
CA PRO A 252 -4.56 0.14 -11.11
C PRO A 252 -3.34 -0.13 -10.23
N ASN A 253 -2.77 -1.34 -10.26
CA ASN A 253 -1.54 -1.65 -9.50
C ASN A 253 -0.34 -0.91 -10.07
N VAL A 254 -0.20 -0.77 -11.40
CA VAL A 254 0.89 0.01 -12.00
C VAL A 254 0.78 1.47 -11.61
N LEU A 255 -0.42 2.06 -11.72
CA LEU A 255 -0.67 3.45 -11.33
C LEU A 255 -0.49 3.68 -9.83
N ALA A 256 -0.67 2.65 -9.00
CA ALA A 256 -0.36 2.66 -7.57
C ALA A 256 1.14 2.45 -7.25
N GLY A 257 1.98 2.20 -8.26
CA GLY A 257 3.43 2.08 -8.13
C GLY A 257 4.01 0.66 -8.16
N ASP A 258 3.21 -0.37 -8.49
CA ASP A 258 3.70 -1.74 -8.61
C ASP A 258 4.18 -2.10 -10.02
N HIS A 259 5.12 -3.03 -10.10
CA HIS A 259 5.59 -3.61 -11.37
C HIS A 259 4.66 -4.74 -11.86
N THR A 260 3.35 -4.52 -11.88
CA THR A 260 2.38 -5.56 -12.28
C THR A 260 2.36 -5.81 -13.78
N ILE A 261 2.48 -4.76 -14.60
CA ILE A 261 2.63 -4.89 -16.05
C ILE A 261 3.90 -4.15 -16.46
N TYR A 262 4.78 -4.82 -17.20
CA TYR A 262 6.09 -4.30 -17.61
C TYR A 262 6.47 -4.85 -18.98
N HIS A 263 7.39 -4.17 -19.68
CA HIS A 263 7.94 -4.68 -20.93
C HIS A 263 9.14 -5.59 -20.68
N ASN A 264 9.21 -6.67 -21.44
CA ASN A 264 10.37 -7.54 -21.44
C ASN A 264 11.49 -6.91 -22.28
N SER A 265 12.69 -6.76 -21.70
CA SER A 265 13.82 -6.09 -22.34
C SER A 265 14.40 -6.82 -23.55
N LYS A 266 13.97 -8.05 -23.85
CA LYS A 266 14.48 -8.85 -24.97
C LYS A 266 13.64 -8.74 -26.24
N ASP A 267 12.33 -8.54 -26.09
CA ASP A 267 11.37 -8.55 -27.20
C ASP A 267 10.39 -7.36 -27.19
N ASP A 268 10.55 -6.43 -26.24
CA ASP A 268 9.70 -5.25 -26.01
C ASP A 268 8.21 -5.57 -25.83
N LYS A 269 7.84 -6.84 -25.63
CA LYS A 269 6.47 -7.27 -25.42
C LYS A 269 6.07 -7.09 -23.97
N ALA A 270 4.80 -6.78 -23.73
CA ALA A 270 4.27 -6.68 -22.38
C ALA A 270 4.31 -8.05 -21.66
N ARG A 271 4.50 -8.01 -20.34
CA ARG A 271 4.39 -9.13 -19.40
C ARG A 271 3.55 -8.68 -18.22
N ILE A 272 2.82 -9.62 -17.64
CA ILE A 272 2.02 -9.41 -16.44
C ILE A 272 2.59 -10.31 -15.35
N ASP A 273 2.91 -9.75 -14.18
CA ASP A 273 3.29 -10.52 -13.01
C ASP A 273 2.04 -11.16 -12.38
N PRO A 274 1.90 -12.50 -12.43
CA PRO A 274 0.74 -13.18 -11.88
C PRO A 274 0.63 -13.06 -10.36
N GLY A 275 1.72 -12.73 -9.67
CA GLY A 275 1.71 -12.46 -8.23
C GLY A 275 0.95 -11.19 -7.89
N SER A 276 1.25 -10.09 -8.57
CA SER A 276 0.62 -8.79 -8.31
C SER A 276 -0.62 -8.51 -9.17
N CYS A 277 -0.97 -9.37 -10.13
CA CYS A 277 -2.20 -9.22 -10.91
C CYS A 277 -3.45 -9.32 -10.02
N GLY A 278 -4.30 -8.29 -10.07
CA GLY A 278 -5.57 -8.23 -9.33
C GLY A 278 -6.77 -8.84 -10.06
N VAL A 279 -6.59 -9.32 -11.30
CA VAL A 279 -7.66 -9.93 -12.14
C VAL A 279 -8.87 -8.99 -12.34
N CYS A 280 -8.65 -7.67 -12.38
CA CYS A 280 -9.70 -6.66 -12.58
C CYS A 280 -10.11 -6.46 -14.06
N GLU A 281 -9.45 -7.19 -14.97
CA GLU A 281 -9.69 -7.18 -16.42
C GLU A 281 -9.51 -5.82 -17.12
N VAL A 282 -9.02 -4.78 -16.44
CA VAL A 282 -8.80 -3.46 -17.06
C VAL A 282 -7.87 -3.58 -18.26
N CYS A 283 -6.71 -4.21 -18.10
CA CYS A 283 -5.76 -4.42 -19.20
C CYS A 283 -6.32 -5.28 -20.36
N VAL A 284 -7.25 -6.20 -20.08
CA VAL A 284 -7.93 -7.02 -21.09
C VAL A 284 -8.82 -6.12 -21.95
N ARG A 285 -9.63 -5.26 -21.31
CA ARG A 285 -10.53 -4.34 -22.01
C ARG A 285 -9.80 -3.23 -22.78
N GLU A 286 -8.69 -2.74 -22.22
CA GLU A 286 -7.92 -1.62 -22.78
C GLU A 286 -6.92 -2.06 -23.86
N CYS A 287 -6.65 -3.36 -24.05
CA CYS A 287 -5.69 -3.81 -25.05
C CYS A 287 -6.27 -3.64 -26.48
N PRO A 288 -5.70 -2.77 -27.34
CA PRO A 288 -6.27 -2.52 -28.66
C PRO A 288 -6.08 -3.69 -29.64
N TYR A 289 -5.14 -4.59 -29.34
CA TYR A 289 -4.81 -5.75 -30.17
C TYR A 289 -5.45 -7.06 -29.67
N GLY A 290 -6.15 -7.04 -28.54
CA GLY A 290 -6.72 -8.27 -27.95
C GLY A 290 -5.66 -9.27 -27.47
N ALA A 291 -4.44 -8.80 -27.18
CA ALA A 291 -3.31 -9.64 -26.79
C ALA A 291 -3.35 -10.12 -25.34
N ILE A 292 -4.37 -9.77 -24.54
CA ILE A 292 -4.42 -10.06 -23.11
C ILE A 292 -5.71 -10.80 -22.79
N ASN A 293 -5.61 -11.92 -22.06
CA ASN A 293 -6.76 -12.72 -21.63
C ASN A 293 -6.61 -13.11 -20.16
N ILE A 294 -7.73 -13.46 -19.51
CA ILE A 294 -7.70 -14.11 -18.19
C ILE A 294 -7.48 -15.60 -18.38
N LEU A 295 -6.53 -16.13 -17.63
CA LEU A 295 -6.20 -17.55 -17.60
C LEU A 295 -6.61 -18.11 -16.23
N ASP A 296 -7.52 -19.08 -16.25
CA ASP A 296 -8.06 -19.79 -15.07
C ASP A 296 -7.43 -21.20 -14.97
N GLU A 297 -6.11 -21.23 -14.78
CA GLU A 297 -5.34 -22.44 -14.51
C GLU A 297 -4.17 -22.13 -13.57
N LYS A 298 -3.48 -23.17 -13.11
CA LYS A 298 -2.37 -22.99 -12.16
C LYS A 298 -1.16 -22.34 -12.85
N ILE A 299 -0.89 -21.10 -12.49
CA ILE A 299 0.24 -20.30 -13.00
C ILE A 299 1.30 -20.16 -11.90
N ALA A 300 2.57 -20.39 -12.24
CA ALA A 300 3.67 -20.20 -11.31
C ALA A 300 3.87 -18.71 -10.97
N VAL A 301 4.13 -18.41 -9.70
CA VAL A 301 4.39 -17.06 -9.20
C VAL A 301 5.77 -17.03 -8.56
N ASN A 302 6.56 -15.99 -8.85
CA ASN A 302 7.83 -15.79 -8.16
C ASN A 302 7.59 -15.46 -6.68
N LYS A 303 8.15 -16.28 -5.79
CA LYS A 303 8.03 -16.12 -4.33
C LYS A 303 8.70 -14.85 -3.81
N THR A 304 9.71 -14.36 -4.51
CA THR A 304 10.44 -13.15 -4.14
C THR A 304 10.00 -12.02 -5.07
N PRO A 305 9.33 -10.97 -4.56
CA PRO A 305 9.06 -9.79 -5.38
C PRO A 305 10.35 -9.09 -5.79
N ASP A 306 10.36 -8.45 -6.96
CA ASP A 306 11.56 -7.77 -7.50
C ASP A 306 12.01 -6.54 -6.69
N TRP A 307 11.20 -6.09 -5.72
CA TRP A 307 11.51 -4.98 -4.81
C TRP A 307 12.10 -5.42 -3.46
N LYS A 308 12.32 -6.73 -3.24
CA LYS A 308 12.97 -7.25 -2.03
C LYS A 308 14.48 -7.10 -2.07
#